data_AF-A0AA43ELB3-F1
#
_entry.id   AF-A0AA43ELB3-F1
#
_cell.length_a   1.000
_cell.length_b   1.000
_cell.length_c   1.000
_cell.angle_alpha   90.00
_cell.angle_beta   90.00
_cell.angle_gamma   90.00
#
_symmetry.space_group_name_H-M   'P 1'
#
loop_
_entity.id
_entity.type
_entity.pdbx_description
1 polymer ?
#
loop_
_entity_poly.entity_id
_entity_poly.type
_entity_poly.pdbx_seq_one_letter_code
_entity_poly.pdbx_strand_id
1 'polypeptide(L)'
;MARQSVFEETPSRTCSTGVCNPKRTQGLKAPASKGRHTLVSLKGPGVFVAAQVTKQGGNTGLTFVNLEIDGRNVTSLSFAAADNMGLTQQNPYGIVLLRGKLIETFTVGFTSLLRFEKDLVLSVTVNEQGVVQIIGNVIHGQA
;
A
#
# COMPACT_ATOMS: atom_id res chain seq x y z
N MET A 1 24.85 -48.61 10.83
CA MET A 1 24.65 -47.19 11.14
C MET A 1 24.76 -46.39 9.85
N ALA A 2 23.62 -46.00 9.25
CA ALA A 2 23.60 -45.13 8.08
C ALA A 2 23.28 -43.70 8.54
N ARG A 3 24.19 -42.75 8.26
CA ARG A 3 23.95 -41.32 8.47
C ARG A 3 23.06 -40.81 7.33
N GLN A 4 21.83 -40.43 7.64
CA GLN A 4 20.98 -39.67 6.73
C GLN A 4 21.54 -38.24 6.62
N SER A 5 22.00 -37.87 5.43
CA SER A 5 22.22 -36.48 5.05
C SER A 5 20.86 -35.83 4.83
N VAL A 6 20.47 -34.93 5.73
CA VAL A 6 19.33 -34.04 5.52
C VAL A 6 19.74 -33.07 4.40
N PHE A 7 19.20 -33.28 3.20
CA PHE A 7 19.23 -32.27 2.16
C PHE A 7 18.25 -31.18 2.58
N GLU A 8 18.78 -30.06 3.05
CA GLU A 8 18.03 -28.84 3.27
C GLU A 8 17.66 -28.29 1.89
N GLU A 9 16.44 -28.58 1.42
CA GLU A 9 15.90 -27.98 0.20
C GLU A 9 15.95 -26.46 0.36
N THR A 10 16.85 -25.82 -0.39
CA THR A 10 16.86 -24.37 -0.51
C THR A 10 15.57 -24.02 -1.25
N PRO A 11 14.59 -23.33 -0.64
CA PRO A 11 13.34 -23.02 -1.31
C PRO A 11 13.67 -22.27 -2.59
N SER A 12 13.21 -22.77 -3.73
CA SER A 12 13.49 -22.17 -5.02
C SER A 12 13.08 -20.70 -4.93
N ARG A 13 14.03 -19.79 -5.21
CA ARG A 13 13.75 -18.35 -5.21
C ARG A 13 12.72 -18.09 -6.28
N THR A 14 11.45 -17.96 -5.90
CA THR A 14 10.33 -17.60 -6.77
C THR A 14 10.43 -16.10 -7.08
N CYS A 15 11.41 -15.76 -7.90
CA CYS A 15 11.59 -14.43 -8.44
C CYS A 15 10.82 -14.34 -9.76
N SER A 16 9.73 -13.58 -9.77
CA SER A 16 9.01 -13.26 -11.01
C SER A 16 9.27 -11.79 -11.34
N THR A 17 9.87 -11.53 -12.51
CA THR A 17 9.99 -10.18 -13.09
C THR A 17 10.65 -9.16 -12.14
N GLY A 18 11.65 -9.59 -11.35
CA GLY A 18 12.37 -8.73 -10.41
C GLY A 18 11.72 -8.54 -9.04
N VAL A 19 10.65 -9.30 -8.72
CA VAL A 19 10.10 -9.42 -7.37
C VAL A 19 10.39 -10.80 -6.81
N CYS A 20 11.25 -10.88 -5.81
CA CYS A 20 11.56 -12.12 -5.10
C CYS A 20 10.80 -12.18 -3.78
N ASN A 21 10.36 -13.37 -3.35
CA ASN A 21 9.73 -13.58 -2.04
C ASN A 21 8.59 -12.57 -1.76
N PRO A 22 7.56 -12.48 -2.62
CA PRO A 22 6.51 -11.50 -2.46
C PRO A 22 5.76 -11.70 -1.14
N LYS A 23 5.47 -10.59 -0.46
CA LYS A 23 4.79 -10.53 0.84
C LYS A 23 3.74 -9.43 0.84
N ARG A 24 2.68 -9.66 1.61
CA ARG A 24 1.68 -8.63 1.92
C ARG A 24 1.85 -8.21 3.37
N THR A 25 2.05 -6.92 3.61
CA THR A 25 2.03 -6.34 4.95
C THR A 25 0.78 -5.49 5.10
N GLN A 26 0.07 -5.69 6.21
CA GLN A 26 -1.19 -5.00 6.51
C GLN A 26 -1.04 -4.13 7.76
N GLY A 27 -1.64 -2.94 7.71
CA GLY A 27 -1.89 -2.07 8.84
C GLY A 27 -3.39 -1.86 9.04
N LEU A 28 -3.81 -1.68 10.28
CA LEU A 28 -5.17 -1.32 10.65
C LEU A 28 -5.13 -0.14 11.62
N LYS A 29 -5.99 0.84 11.40
CA LYS A 29 -6.29 1.90 12.37
C LYS A 29 -7.79 1.98 12.62
N ALA A 30 -8.20 1.73 13.87
CA ALA A 30 -9.57 1.88 14.34
C ALA A 30 -9.56 2.29 15.83
N PRO A 31 -10.20 3.39 16.25
CA PRO A 31 -10.77 4.43 15.39
C PRO A 31 -9.68 5.24 14.65
N ALA A 32 -10.02 5.77 13.47
CA ALA A 32 -9.13 6.63 12.69
C ALA A 32 -9.55 8.10 12.82
N SER A 33 -9.22 8.71 13.96
CA SER A 33 -9.48 10.14 14.22
C SER A 33 -8.71 11.06 13.26
N LYS A 34 -9.00 12.36 13.28
CA LYS A 34 -8.21 13.34 12.51
C LYS A 34 -6.72 13.26 12.85
N GLY A 35 -5.88 13.45 11.84
CA GLY A 35 -4.42 13.39 11.96
C GLY A 35 -3.78 12.40 11.00
N ARG A 36 -2.45 12.30 11.08
CA ARG A 36 -1.65 11.35 10.28
C ARG A 36 -1.54 10.01 11.00
N HIS A 37 -1.76 8.92 10.28
CA HIS A 37 -1.65 7.55 10.77
C HIS A 37 -0.78 6.74 9.82
N THR A 38 0.31 6.17 10.32
CA THR A 38 1.10 5.20 9.57
C THR A 38 0.39 3.85 9.60
N LEU A 39 0.16 3.27 8.42
CA LEU A 39 -0.46 1.95 8.28
C LEU A 39 0.62 0.88 8.07
N VAL A 40 1.58 1.14 7.18
CA VAL A 40 2.70 0.23 6.92
C VAL A 40 4.00 1.03 6.88
N SER A 41 5.04 0.51 7.52
CA SER A 41 6.40 1.00 7.40
C SER A 41 7.34 -0.19 7.20
N LEU A 42 7.98 -0.25 6.05
CA LEU A 42 8.98 -1.26 5.69
C LEU A 42 10.35 -0.60 5.71
N LYS A 43 11.37 -1.32 6.18
CA LYS A 43 12.75 -0.84 6.29
C LYS A 43 13.69 -1.73 5.48
N GLY A 44 14.80 -1.13 5.04
CA GLY A 44 15.80 -1.76 4.19
C GLY A 44 15.38 -1.76 2.71
N PRO A 45 16.22 -2.35 1.83
CA PRO A 45 15.97 -2.37 0.40
C PRO A 45 14.86 -3.35 0.02
N GLY A 46 14.09 -3.03 -1.02
CA GLY A 46 13.04 -3.88 -1.53
C GLY A 46 12.34 -3.33 -2.77
N VAL A 47 11.28 -4.02 -3.18
CA VAL A 47 10.48 -3.69 -4.34
C VAL A 47 9.02 -3.51 -3.93
N PHE A 48 8.46 -2.36 -4.27
CA PHE A 48 7.05 -2.07 -4.18
C PHE A 48 6.32 -2.57 -5.43
N VAL A 49 5.22 -3.29 -5.20
CA VAL A 49 4.34 -3.79 -6.27
C VAL A 49 3.06 -2.97 -6.31
N ALA A 50 2.32 -2.94 -5.20
CA ALA A 50 1.05 -2.23 -5.11
C ALA A 50 0.68 -1.94 -3.65
N ALA A 51 -0.21 -0.97 -3.46
CA ALA A 51 -0.85 -0.69 -2.18
C ALA A 51 -2.37 -0.59 -2.35
N GLN A 52 -3.08 -0.88 -1.27
CA GLN A 52 -4.52 -0.73 -1.17
C GLN A 52 -4.87 -0.13 0.19
N VAL A 53 -5.72 0.89 0.21
CA VAL A 53 -6.24 1.49 1.43
C VAL A 53 -7.76 1.44 1.39
N THR A 54 -8.36 0.75 2.35
CA THR A 54 -9.80 0.69 2.54
C THR A 54 -10.20 1.56 3.72
N LYS A 55 -11.10 2.51 3.51
CA LYS A 55 -11.66 3.40 4.53
C LYS A 55 -13.13 3.07 4.73
N GLN A 56 -13.57 3.01 6.00
CA GLN A 56 -14.98 2.92 6.36
C GLN A 56 -15.44 4.21 7.05
N GLY A 57 -16.55 4.76 6.57
CA GLY A 57 -17.08 6.05 7.02
C GLY A 57 -16.31 7.24 6.46
N GLY A 58 -16.48 8.39 7.11
CA GLY A 58 -16.06 9.68 6.58
C GLY A 58 -17.18 10.35 5.77
N ASN A 59 -17.25 11.68 5.88
CA ASN A 59 -18.36 12.47 5.31
C ASN A 59 -17.94 13.28 4.07
N THR A 60 -16.64 13.50 3.86
CA THR A 60 -16.17 14.46 2.84
C THR A 60 -15.14 13.87 1.88
N GLY A 61 -14.56 12.70 2.20
CA GLY A 61 -13.48 12.11 1.39
C GLY A 61 -12.15 12.85 1.52
N LEU A 62 -12.01 13.79 2.47
CA LEU A 62 -10.76 14.50 2.79
C LEU A 62 -9.82 13.65 3.65
N THR A 63 -9.72 12.37 3.34
CA THR A 63 -8.66 11.49 3.84
C THR A 63 -7.66 11.28 2.73
N PHE A 64 -6.39 11.58 2.98
CA PHE A 64 -5.30 11.46 2.00
C PHE A 64 -4.58 10.13 2.18
N VAL A 65 -4.33 9.43 1.07
CA VAL A 65 -3.45 8.26 0.99
C VAL A 65 -2.07 8.74 0.56
N ASN A 66 -1.08 8.50 1.42
CA ASN A 66 0.29 8.94 1.22
C ASN A 66 1.22 7.73 1.12
N LEU A 67 1.91 7.60 -0.01
CA LEU A 67 2.98 6.63 -0.22
C LEU A 67 4.30 7.39 -0.31
N GLU A 68 5.24 7.05 0.57
CA GLU A 68 6.59 7.57 0.57
C GLU A 68 7.59 6.43 0.34
N ILE A 69 8.58 6.67 -0.53
CA ILE A 69 9.72 5.79 -0.78
C ILE A 69 10.99 6.59 -0.52
N ASP A 70 11.86 6.09 0.36
CA ASP A 70 13.13 6.70 0.73
C ASP A 70 13.00 8.18 1.13
N GLY A 71 11.93 8.51 1.86
CA GLY A 71 11.59 9.86 2.30
C GLY A 71 11.01 10.78 1.21
N ARG A 72 10.72 10.28 0.00
CA ARG A 72 10.14 11.04 -1.10
C ARG A 72 8.68 10.69 -1.31
N ASN A 73 7.85 11.70 -1.57
CA ASN A 73 6.44 11.48 -1.91
C ASN A 73 6.31 10.85 -3.30
N VAL A 74 5.67 9.69 -3.36
CA VAL A 74 5.33 8.97 -4.60
C VAL A 74 3.85 9.15 -4.94
N THR A 75 2.99 9.21 -3.92
CA THR A 75 1.56 9.49 -4.07
C THR A 75 1.06 10.24 -2.84
N SER A 76 0.20 11.23 -3.07
CA SER A 76 -0.53 11.96 -2.01
C SER A 76 -1.86 12.43 -2.60
N LEU A 77 -2.91 11.62 -2.47
CA LEU A 77 -4.22 11.93 -3.02
C LEU A 77 -5.32 11.63 -2.02
N SER A 78 -6.34 12.48 -1.99
CA SER A 78 -7.53 12.22 -1.19
C SER A 78 -8.51 11.28 -1.90
N PHE A 79 -9.38 10.63 -1.14
CA PHE A 79 -10.50 9.86 -1.71
C PHE A 79 -11.36 10.74 -2.62
N ALA A 80 -11.64 11.98 -2.23
CA ALA A 80 -12.36 12.94 -3.07
C ALA A 80 -11.59 13.32 -4.36
N ALA A 81 -10.26 13.50 -4.26
CA ALA A 81 -9.44 13.82 -5.43
C ALA A 81 -9.34 12.63 -6.41
N ALA A 82 -9.21 11.41 -5.90
CA ALA A 82 -9.19 10.21 -6.74
C ALA A 82 -10.51 9.95 -7.46
N ASP A 83 -11.63 10.30 -6.83
CA ASP A 83 -12.95 10.26 -7.48
C ASP A 83 -13.01 11.22 -8.68
N ASN A 84 -12.53 12.45 -8.49
CA ASN A 84 -12.44 13.44 -9.57
C ASN A 84 -11.42 13.03 -10.65
N MET A 85 -10.31 12.39 -10.26
CA MET A 85 -9.29 11.89 -11.21
C MET A 85 -9.81 10.71 -12.02
N GLY A 86 -10.61 9.82 -11.44
CA GLY A 86 -11.27 8.71 -12.15
C GLY A 86 -12.18 9.17 -13.29
N LEU A 87 -12.63 10.43 -13.26
CA LEU A 87 -13.42 11.07 -14.33
C LEU A 87 -12.56 11.70 -15.45
N THR A 88 -11.23 11.68 -15.31
CA THR A 88 -10.30 12.23 -16.31
C THR A 88 -9.42 11.11 -16.86
N GLN A 89 -9.36 10.94 -18.18
CA GLN A 89 -8.70 9.82 -18.89
C GLN A 89 -7.17 9.68 -18.66
N GLN A 90 -6.57 10.48 -17.77
CA GLN A 90 -5.13 10.52 -17.54
C GLN A 90 -4.73 9.91 -16.20
N ASN A 91 -4.96 8.60 -16.05
CA ASN A 91 -4.44 7.83 -14.91
C ASN A 91 -3.40 6.79 -15.38
N PRO A 92 -2.19 7.22 -15.77
CA PRO A 92 -1.14 6.31 -16.22
C PRO A 92 -0.50 5.50 -15.08
N TYR A 93 -0.92 5.74 -13.82
CA TYR A 93 -0.28 5.24 -12.60
C TYR A 93 -1.17 4.27 -11.80
N GLY A 94 -2.15 3.64 -12.47
CA GLY A 94 -2.97 2.55 -11.90
C GLY A 94 -3.66 2.88 -10.58
N ILE A 95 -4.02 4.15 -10.36
CA ILE A 95 -4.74 4.57 -9.16
C ILE A 95 -6.23 4.26 -9.34
N VAL A 96 -6.85 3.49 -8.46
CA VAL A 96 -8.26 3.13 -8.62
C VAL A 96 -9.00 3.41 -7.33
N LEU A 97 -10.09 4.16 -7.43
CA LEU A 97 -11.04 4.32 -6.34
C LEU A 97 -12.28 3.47 -6.63
N LEU A 98 -12.59 2.53 -5.73
CA LEU A 98 -13.82 1.75 -5.73
C LEU A 98 -14.70 2.19 -4.57
N ARG A 99 -15.93 2.63 -4.87
CA ARG A 99 -16.88 3.12 -3.88
C ARG A 99 -17.99 2.11 -3.61
N GLY A 100 -18.23 1.86 -2.33
CA GLY A 100 -19.44 1.27 -1.80
C GLY A 100 -20.16 2.27 -0.88
N LYS A 101 -21.34 1.88 -0.38
CA LYS A 101 -22.20 2.78 0.43
C LYS A 101 -21.56 3.30 1.72
N LEU A 102 -20.66 2.53 2.33
CA LEU A 102 -19.97 2.88 3.60
C LEU A 102 -18.47 2.60 3.57
N ILE A 103 -17.97 2.02 2.48
CA ILE A 103 -16.60 1.53 2.35
C ILE A 103 -16.05 2.07 1.03
N GLU A 104 -14.90 2.72 1.09
CA GLU A 104 -14.17 3.21 -0.07
C GLU A 104 -12.81 2.51 -0.12
N THR A 105 -12.38 2.07 -1.30
CA THR A 105 -11.09 1.39 -1.49
C THR A 105 -10.26 2.13 -2.52
N PHE A 106 -9.08 2.58 -2.09
CA PHE A 106 -8.10 3.29 -2.90
C PHE A 106 -6.94 2.34 -3.19
N THR A 107 -6.68 2.05 -4.46
CA THR A 107 -5.56 1.22 -4.91
C THR A 107 -4.50 2.10 -5.56
N VAL A 108 -3.23 1.81 -5.30
CA VAL A 108 -2.05 2.42 -5.94
C VAL A 108 -1.23 1.30 -6.56
N GLY A 109 -0.95 1.36 -7.86
CA GLY A 109 -0.07 0.41 -8.53
C GLY A 109 0.49 1.00 -9.81
N PHE A 110 1.78 0.85 -10.06
CA PHE A 110 2.45 1.45 -11.22
C PHE A 110 2.68 0.41 -12.32
N THR A 111 2.85 0.88 -13.55
CA THR A 111 3.18 0.00 -14.70
C THR A 111 4.58 -0.61 -14.57
N SER A 112 5.45 0.01 -13.78
CA SER A 112 6.78 -0.48 -13.42
C SER A 112 6.89 -0.67 -11.90
N LEU A 113 7.71 -1.65 -11.51
CA LEU A 113 8.04 -1.91 -10.12
C LEU A 113 8.91 -0.77 -9.57
N LEU A 114 8.57 -0.26 -8.39
CA LEU A 114 9.35 0.80 -7.75
C LEU A 114 10.29 0.18 -6.71
N ARG A 115 11.59 0.49 -6.80
CA ARG A 115 12.58 0.07 -5.81
C ARG A 115 12.67 1.09 -4.70
N PHE A 116 12.92 0.63 -3.48
CA PHE A 116 13.26 1.45 -2.32
C PHE A 116 14.54 0.89 -1.70
N GLU A 117 15.41 1.75 -1.18
CA GLU A 117 16.71 1.36 -0.62
C GLU A 117 16.75 1.44 0.90
N LYS A 118 16.02 2.39 1.48
CA LYS A 118 15.99 2.69 2.91
C LYS A 118 14.66 2.31 3.52
N ASP A 119 13.57 2.79 2.95
CA ASP A 119 12.24 2.55 3.50
C ASP A 119 11.08 2.83 2.55
N LEU A 120 9.95 2.19 2.86
CA LEU A 120 8.66 2.47 2.26
C LEU A 120 7.64 2.70 3.36
N VAL A 121 6.89 3.80 3.26
CA VAL A 121 5.86 4.17 4.23
C VAL A 121 4.53 4.42 3.54
N LEU A 122 3.53 3.61 3.90
CA LEU A 122 2.12 3.88 3.58
C LEU A 122 1.46 4.50 4.81
N SER A 123 0.96 5.72 4.64
CA SER A 123 0.25 6.44 5.70
C SER A 123 -1.00 7.10 5.16
N VAL A 124 -1.89 7.47 6.07
CA VAL A 124 -3.09 8.24 5.75
C VAL A 124 -3.15 9.49 6.58
N THR A 125 -3.62 10.59 6.00
CA THR A 125 -3.93 11.82 6.73
C THR A 125 -5.43 12.02 6.71
N VAL A 126 -6.08 11.79 7.85
CA VAL A 126 -7.52 11.96 8.01
C VAL A 126 -7.81 13.43 8.32
N ASN A 127 -8.46 14.12 7.39
CA ASN A 127 -8.97 15.48 7.59
C ASN A 127 -10.49 15.56 7.42
N GLU A 128 -11.19 14.56 7.96
CA GLU A 128 -12.64 14.49 7.99
C GLU A 128 -13.13 13.88 9.30
N GLN A 129 -14.43 14.01 9.58
CA GLN A 129 -15.06 13.36 10.74
C GLN A 129 -15.76 12.07 10.31
N GLY A 130 -16.04 11.19 11.28
CA GLY A 130 -16.86 9.99 11.05
C GLY A 130 -16.12 8.82 10.41
N VAL A 131 -14.78 8.85 10.32
CA VAL A 131 -14.00 7.69 9.88
C VAL A 131 -13.90 6.68 11.03
N VAL A 132 -14.44 5.48 10.78
CA VAL A 132 -14.52 4.41 11.77
C VAL A 132 -13.24 3.59 11.76
N GLN A 133 -12.78 3.19 10.58
CA GLN A 133 -11.58 2.39 10.43
C GLN A 133 -10.90 2.61 9.07
N ILE A 134 -9.59 2.36 9.05
CA ILE A 134 -8.78 2.34 7.85
C ILE A 134 -7.87 1.11 7.87
N ILE A 135 -7.89 0.34 6.78
CA ILE A 135 -6.99 -0.79 6.54
C ILE A 135 -6.06 -0.41 5.40
N GLY A 136 -4.75 -0.60 5.57
CA GLY A 136 -3.75 -0.41 4.53
C GLY A 136 -3.04 -1.73 4.24
N ASN A 137 -2.83 -2.04 2.97
CA ASN A 137 -2.09 -3.19 2.50
C ASN A 137 -0.99 -2.73 1.56
N VAL A 138 0.19 -3.31 1.71
CA VAL A 138 1.30 -3.16 0.76
C VAL A 138 1.74 -4.54 0.32
N ILE A 139 1.79 -4.76 -1.00
CA ILE A 139 2.45 -5.91 -1.61
C ILE A 139 3.86 -5.47 -1.99
N HIS A 140 4.85 -6.20 -1.49
CA HIS A 140 6.27 -5.91 -1.70
C HIS A 140 7.05 -7.21 -1.83
N GLY A 141 8.31 -7.11 -2.25
CA GLY A 141 9.24 -8.22 -2.27
C GLY A 141 10.67 -7.76 -2.11
N GLN A 142 11.58 -8.72 -2.18
CA GLN A 142 13.01 -8.48 -2.29
C GLN A 142 13.38 -8.14 -3.73
N ALA A 143 14.41 -7.31 -3.84
CA ALA A 143 14.97 -6.74 -5.06
C ALA A 143 15.89 -7.69 -5.84
#